data_AF-X1JGR5-F1
#
_entry.id   AF-X1JGR5-F1
#
_cell.length_a   1.000
_cell.length_b   1.000
_cell.length_c   1.000
_cell.angle_alpha   90.00
_cell.angle_beta   90.00
_cell.angle_gamma   90.00
#
_symmetry.space_group_name_H-M   'P 1'
#
loop_
_entity.id
_entity.type
_entity.pdbx_description
1 polymer ?
#
loop_
_entity_poly.entity_id
_entity_poly.type
_entity_poly.pdbx_seq_one_letter_code
_entity_poly.pdbx_strand_id
1 'polypeptide(L)'
;MKWNENFVEKIQKAKTKGELKKLWKTMKKKAFLSYKVDIKAVDENVKVFADLSVENQKKVLLECLDKNHLYVNYSGIDDAEYGVSVEDKKLNREFYGKK
;
A
#
# COMPACT_ATOMS: atom_id res chain seq x y z
N MET A 1 -11.44 -6.82 1.15
CA MET A 1 -10.94 -5.81 0.19
C MET A 1 -9.43 -5.72 0.32
N LYS A 2 -8.68 -5.63 -0.78
CA LYS A 2 -7.24 -5.28 -0.74
C LYS A 2 -7.13 -3.74 -0.68
N TRP A 3 -6.71 -3.21 0.47
CA TRP A 3 -6.66 -1.76 0.74
C TRP A 3 -5.42 -1.14 0.07
N ASN A 4 -4.34 -0.96 0.84
CA ASN A 4 -3.09 -0.43 0.32
C ASN A 4 -2.32 -1.44 -0.54
N GLU A 5 -2.56 -2.74 -0.34
CA GLU A 5 -1.95 -3.83 -1.11
C GLU A 5 -2.21 -3.69 -2.62
N ASN A 6 -3.42 -3.26 -3.01
CA ASN A 6 -3.76 -2.95 -4.40
C ASN A 6 -2.93 -1.81 -5.00
N PHE A 7 -2.59 -0.80 -4.18
CA PHE A 7 -1.74 0.30 -4.61
C PHE A 7 -0.28 -0.15 -4.72
N VAL A 8 0.21 -1.00 -3.82
CA VAL A 8 1.56 -1.58 -3.90
C VAL A 8 1.75 -2.33 -5.23
N GLU A 9 0.83 -3.23 -5.59
CA GLU A 9 0.91 -3.96 -6.86
C GLU A 9 0.93 -3.03 -8.07
N LYS A 10 0.08 -2.00 -8.08
CA LYS A 10 0.00 -1.03 -9.17
C LYS A 10 1.26 -0.16 -9.27
N ILE A 11 1.84 0.25 -8.13
CA ILE A 11 3.09 1.00 -8.09
C ILE A 11 4.24 0.14 -8.63
N GLN A 12 4.31 -1.14 -8.26
CA GLN A 12 5.35 -2.05 -8.75
C GLN A 12 5.23 -2.30 -10.25
N LYS A 13 4.01 -2.51 -10.77
CA LYS A 13 3.74 -2.76 -12.20
C LYS A 13 3.92 -1.54 -13.10
N ALA A 14 3.78 -0.32 -12.57
CA ALA A 14 3.95 0.90 -13.35
C ALA A 14 5.36 1.00 -13.96
N LYS A 15 5.46 1.37 -15.23
CA LYS A 15 6.76 1.48 -15.93
C LYS A 15 7.14 2.93 -16.22
N THR A 16 6.17 3.83 -16.18
CA THR A 16 6.36 5.23 -16.58
C THR A 16 6.07 6.20 -15.45
N LYS A 17 6.75 7.36 -15.49
CA LYS A 17 6.47 8.46 -14.56
C LYS A 17 5.02 8.96 -14.65
N GLY A 18 4.43 8.90 -15.85
CA GLY A 18 3.04 9.29 -16.09
C GLY A 18 2.02 8.41 -15.37
N GLU A 19 2.24 7.09 -15.34
CA GLU A 19 1.42 6.15 -14.59
C GLU A 19 1.52 6.39 -13.08
N LEU A 20 2.74 6.57 -12.57
CA LEU A 20 2.98 6.85 -11.14
C LEU A 20 2.30 8.16 -10.70
N LYS A 21 2.31 9.20 -11.55
CA LYS A 21 1.61 10.47 -11.29
C LYS A 21 0.07 10.29 -11.23
N LYS A 22 -0.51 9.47 -12.10
CA LYS A 22 -1.94 9.13 -12.05
C LYS A 22 -2.29 8.31 -10.79
N LEU A 23 -1.40 7.38 -10.43
CA LEU A 23 -1.51 6.59 -9.21
C LEU A 23 -1.50 7.48 -7.97
N TRP A 24 -0.58 8.44 -7.88
CA TRP A 24 -0.53 9.40 -6.77
C TRP A 24 -1.84 10.16 -6.60
N LYS A 25 -2.41 10.71 -7.69
CA LYS A 25 -3.72 11.39 -7.64
C LYS A 25 -4.84 10.49 -7.12
N THR A 26 -4.77 9.19 -7.43
CA THR A 26 -5.77 8.21 -6.97
C THR A 26 -5.54 7.85 -5.51
N MET A 27 -4.28 7.67 -5.10
CA MET A 27 -3.89 7.39 -3.71
C MET A 27 -4.37 8.49 -2.77
N LYS A 28 -4.21 9.76 -3.14
CA LYS A 28 -4.71 10.90 -2.35
C LYS A 28 -6.22 10.86 -2.04
N LYS A 29 -7.01 10.18 -2.88
CA LYS A 29 -8.48 10.10 -2.71
C LYS A 29 -8.95 8.80 -2.09
N LYS A 30 -8.19 7.72 -2.23
CA LYS A 30 -8.67 6.34 -1.98
C LYS A 30 -7.70 5.46 -1.19
N ALA A 31 -6.43 5.85 -1.05
CA ALA A 31 -5.45 5.09 -0.28
C ALA A 31 -5.43 5.56 1.17
N PHE A 32 -5.08 4.64 2.07
CA PHE A 32 -4.80 4.96 3.46
C PHE A 32 -3.36 5.46 3.52
N LEU A 33 -3.19 6.77 3.53
CA LEU A 33 -1.87 7.38 3.61
C LEU A 33 -1.39 7.38 5.06
N SER A 34 -0.10 7.14 5.25
CA SER A 34 0.52 7.19 6.57
C SER A 34 0.35 8.58 7.17
N TYR A 35 -0.02 8.67 8.45
CA TYR A 35 -0.14 9.95 9.17
C TYR A 35 1.18 10.75 9.19
N LYS A 36 2.31 10.08 8.97
CA LYS A 36 3.65 10.69 8.88
C LYS A 36 3.87 11.44 7.56
N VAL A 37 2.96 11.28 6.60
CA VAL A 37 3.11 11.84 5.25
C VAL A 37 2.31 13.12 5.17
N ASP A 38 3.02 14.23 5.02
CA ASP A 38 2.39 15.49 4.69
C ASP A 38 2.10 15.55 3.18
N ILE A 39 0.83 15.34 2.84
CA ILE A 39 0.33 15.37 1.46
C ILE A 39 0.62 16.74 0.82
N LYS A 40 0.55 17.84 1.60
CA LYS A 40 0.84 19.19 1.09
C LYS A 40 2.30 19.32 0.72
N ALA A 41 3.20 18.83 1.58
CA ALA A 41 4.63 18.83 1.29
C ALA A 41 4.97 18.03 0.02
N VAL A 42 4.29 16.91 -0.23
CA VAL A 42 4.47 16.12 -1.47
C VAL A 42 3.92 16.86 -2.70
N ASP A 43 2.79 17.57 -2.59
CA ASP A 43 2.24 18.37 -3.69
C ASP A 43 3.07 19.63 -3.97
N GLU A 44 3.62 20.29 -2.96
CA GLU A 44 4.54 21.43 -3.12
C GLU A 44 5.84 20.99 -3.79
N ASN A 45 6.32 19.80 -3.45
CA ASN A 45 7.50 19.19 -4.05
C ASN A 45 7.17 18.33 -5.29
N VAL A 46 6.00 18.49 -5.91
CA VAL A 46 5.60 17.66 -7.06
C VAL A 46 6.57 17.74 -8.24
N LYS A 47 7.27 18.88 -8.39
CA LYS A 47 8.34 19.05 -9.39
C LYS A 47 9.53 18.14 -9.06
N VAL A 48 10.00 18.18 -7.81
CA VAL A 48 11.08 17.30 -7.33
C VAL A 48 10.69 15.83 -7.50
N PHE A 49 9.45 15.48 -7.14
CA PHE A 49 8.92 14.14 -7.36
C PHE A 49 8.90 13.76 -8.85
N ALA A 50 8.50 14.66 -9.74
CA ALA A 50 8.46 14.40 -11.19
C ALA A 50 9.87 14.21 -11.79
N ASP A 51 10.88 14.88 -11.24
CA ASP A 51 12.28 14.76 -11.68
C ASP A 51 12.92 13.43 -11.25
N LEU A 52 12.49 12.83 -10.13
CA LEU A 52 12.98 11.53 -9.67
C LEU A 52 12.91 10.44 -10.75
N SER A 53 13.84 9.48 -10.69
CA SER A 53 13.77 8.26 -11.49
C SER A 53 12.48 7.47 -11.19
N VAL A 54 12.05 6.62 -12.12
CA VAL A 54 10.86 5.78 -11.94
C VAL A 54 10.96 4.94 -10.67
N GLU A 55 12.14 4.38 -10.38
CA GLU A 55 12.38 3.61 -9.16
C GLU A 55 12.24 4.46 -7.88
N ASN A 56 12.78 5.67 -7.88
CA ASN A 56 12.67 6.56 -6.73
C ASN A 56 11.23 7.06 -6.53
N GLN A 57 10.51 7.34 -7.63
CA GLN A 57 9.08 7.64 -7.55
C GLN A 57 8.28 6.49 -6.95
N LYS A 58 8.57 5.23 -7.35
CA LYS A 58 7.93 4.05 -6.74
C LYS A 58 8.20 3.97 -5.24
N LYS A 59 9.46 4.16 -4.82
CA LYS A 59 9.84 4.12 -3.39
C LYS A 59 9.08 5.17 -2.59
N VAL A 60 9.01 6.41 -3.07
CA VAL A 60 8.28 7.49 -2.40
C VAL A 60 6.80 7.13 -2.25
N LEU A 61 6.15 6.66 -3.32
CA LEU A 61 4.73 6.28 -3.25
C LEU A 61 4.48 5.11 -2.28
N LEU A 62 5.38 4.14 -2.20
CA LEU A 62 5.27 3.04 -1.24
C LEU A 62 5.42 3.52 0.20
N GLU A 63 6.37 4.42 0.46
CA GLU A 63 6.56 5.03 1.78
C GLU A 63 5.38 5.92 2.19
N CYS A 64 4.62 6.44 1.23
CA CYS A 64 3.41 7.21 1.52
C CYS A 64 2.24 6.36 2.06
N LEU A 65 2.24 5.05 1.81
CA LEU A 65 1.16 4.16 2.24
C LEU A 65 1.26 3.86 3.73
N ASP A 66 0.12 3.83 4.42
CA ASP A 66 0.03 3.29 5.76
C ASP A 66 0.34 1.79 5.74
N LYS A 67 1.45 1.40 6.37
CA LYS A 67 1.94 0.03 6.42
C LYS A 67 1.04 -0.89 7.25
N ASN A 68 0.24 -0.35 8.17
CA ASN A 68 -0.72 -1.14 8.94
C ASN A 68 -1.86 -1.69 8.06
N HIS A 69 -2.08 -1.07 6.89
CA HIS A 69 -3.06 -1.53 5.90
C HIS A 69 -2.45 -2.41 4.81
N LEU A 70 -1.22 -2.91 5.04
CA LEU A 70 -0.52 -3.86 4.16
C LEU A 70 -0.56 -5.30 4.69
N TYR A 71 -1.05 -5.53 5.90
CA TYR A 71 -1.17 -6.87 6.47
C TYR A 71 -2.42 -7.01 7.34
N VAL A 72 -2.89 -8.24 7.47
CA VAL A 72 -4.00 -8.59 8.35
C VAL A 72 -3.41 -9.14 9.63
N ASN A 73 -3.82 -8.60 10.77
CA ASN A 73 -3.39 -9.12 12.06
C ASN A 73 -3.98 -10.51 12.29
N TYR A 74 -3.25 -11.42 12.94
CA TYR A 74 -3.75 -12.79 13.17
C TYR A 74 -5.07 -12.79 13.96
N SER A 75 -5.26 -11.84 14.88
CA SER A 75 -6.53 -11.67 15.61
C SER A 75 -7.72 -11.31 14.72
N GLY A 76 -7.48 -10.69 13.56
CA GLY A 76 -8.49 -10.34 12.57
C GLY A 76 -8.56 -11.31 11.39
N ILE A 77 -7.84 -12.44 11.42
CA ILE A 77 -7.73 -13.34 10.27
C ILE A 77 -9.09 -13.96 9.85
N ASP A 78 -10.04 -14.03 10.80
CA ASP A 78 -11.38 -14.56 10.55
C ASP A 78 -12.36 -13.54 9.98
N ASP A 79 -12.04 -12.25 10.06
CA ASP A 79 -12.92 -11.19 9.57
C ASP A 79 -13.04 -11.26 8.04
N ALA A 80 -14.29 -11.38 7.58
CA ALA A 80 -14.65 -11.53 6.18
C ALA A 80 -14.24 -10.31 5.35
N GLU A 81 -14.10 -9.14 5.97
CA GLU A 81 -13.75 -7.90 5.30
C GLU A 81 -12.31 -7.95 4.74
N TYR A 82 -11.42 -8.72 5.35
CA TYR A 82 -10.05 -8.92 4.85
C TYR A 82 -9.96 -9.95 3.72
N GLY A 83 -10.91 -10.88 3.63
CA GLY A 83 -10.93 -11.88 2.55
C GLY A 83 -9.72 -12.82 2.53
N VAL A 84 -9.16 -13.14 3.71
CA VAL A 84 -8.06 -14.11 3.85
C VAL A 84 -8.53 -15.48 3.39
N SER A 85 -7.70 -16.19 2.62
CA SER A 85 -8.05 -17.51 2.08
C SER A 85 -8.22 -18.56 3.20
N VAL A 86 -9.04 -19.58 2.96
CA VAL A 86 -9.21 -20.69 3.92
C VAL A 86 -7.90 -21.41 4.18
N GLU A 87 -7.06 -21.53 3.15
CA GLU A 87 -5.74 -22.16 3.20
C GLU A 87 -4.79 -21.36 4.10
N ASP A 88 -4.72 -20.03 3.93
CA ASP A 88 -3.90 -19.15 4.77
C ASP A 88 -4.39 -19.14 6.21
N LYS A 89 -5.72 -19.13 6.43
CA LYS A 89 -6.32 -19.25 7.78
C LYS A 89 -5.89 -20.56 8.45
N LYS A 90 -5.98 -21.68 7.72
CA LYS A 90 -5.61 -23.00 8.24
C LYS A 90 -4.12 -23.06 8.60
N LEU A 91 -3.25 -22.62 7.70
CA LEU A 91 -1.79 -22.63 7.91
C LEU A 91 -1.41 -21.79 9.13
N ASN A 92 -1.96 -20.58 9.25
CA ASN A 92 -1.67 -19.71 10.39
C ASN A 92 -2.19 -20.31 11.71
N ARG A 93 -3.35 -20.98 11.71
CA ARG A 93 -3.86 -21.69 12.89
C ARG A 93 -3.01 -22.89 13.27
N GLU A 94 -2.49 -23.65 12.31
CA GLU A 94 -1.58 -24.77 12.60
C GLU A 94 -0.24 -24.27 13.19
N PHE A 95 0.21 -23.09 12.77
CA PHE A 95 1.45 -22.47 13.25
C PHE A 95 1.30 -21.80 14.63
N TYR A 96 0.29 -20.95 14.82
CA TYR A 96 0.08 -20.15 16.04
C TYR A 96 -0.88 -20.81 17.05
N GLY A 97 -1.69 -21.78 16.63
CA GLY A 97 -2.66 -22.49 17.47
C GLY A 97 -2.09 -23.68 18.25
N LYS A 98 -0.81 -24.02 18.06
CA LYS A 98 -0.11 -24.97 18.93
C LYS A 98 0.27 -24.29 20.25
N LYS A 99 -0.54 -24.54 21.27
CA LYS A 99 -0.08 -24.65 22.66
C LYS A 99 -0.12 -26.12 23.07
#